data_AF-A0A8H3UKU8-F1
#
_entry.id   AF-A0A8H3UKU8-F1
#
_cell.length_a   1.000
_cell.length_b   1.000
_cell.length_c   1.000
_cell.angle_alpha   90.00
_cell.angle_beta   90.00
_cell.angle_gamma   90.00
#
_symmetry.space_group_name_H-M   'P 1'
#
loop_
_entity.id
_entity.type
_entity.pdbx_description
1 polymer ?
#
loop_
_entity_poly.entity_id
_entity_poly.type
_entity_poly.pdbx_seq_one_letter_code
_entity_poly.pdbx_strand_id
1 'polypeptide(L)'
;MAQVPNAVGGYPKLATHMGMFPELAVFKQFGDISARNLLYLQAELIMLHKELLEAENFDDKIKGLFYSKNFSELLRSHELKDDRKQWDLILRLREKLKEYGKSLATTIFHGRSLT
;
A
#
# COMPACT_ATOMS: atom_id res chain seq x y z
N MET A 1 -21.93 5.04 37.37
CA MET A 1 -20.54 4.92 36.85
C MET A 1 -20.52 3.72 35.91
N ALA A 2 -20.10 3.90 34.65
CA ALA A 2 -20.05 2.79 33.70
C ALA A 2 -19.10 1.71 34.22
N GLN A 3 -19.58 0.46 34.31
CA GLN A 3 -18.74 -0.67 34.73
C GLN A 3 -17.85 -1.09 33.55
N VAL A 4 -16.55 -1.16 33.80
CA VAL A 4 -15.56 -1.72 32.88
C VAL A 4 -15.89 -3.22 32.72
N PRO A 5 -16.16 -3.74 31.51
CA PRO A 5 -16.27 -5.18 31.31
C PRO A 5 -14.98 -5.87 31.81
N ASN A 6 -15.12 -7.08 32.35
CA ASN A 6 -14.06 -7.79 33.08
C ASN A 6 -12.93 -8.24 32.12
N ALA A 7 -12.14 -7.29 31.64
CA ALA A 7 -11.02 -7.52 30.75
C ALA A 7 -9.84 -8.09 31.53
N VAL A 8 -9.17 -9.08 30.94
CA VAL A 8 -7.90 -9.61 31.46
C VAL A 8 -6.90 -8.45 31.61
N GLY A 9 -6.10 -8.48 32.68
CA GLY A 9 -5.14 -7.41 32.99
C GLY A 9 -4.15 -7.11 31.86
N GLY A 10 -3.49 -5.96 31.94
CA GLY A 10 -2.54 -5.49 30.91
C GLY A 10 -3.21 -4.73 29.77
N TYR A 11 -2.78 -4.96 28.53
CA TYR A 11 -3.24 -4.24 27.35
C TYR A 11 -4.76 -4.32 27.09
N PRO A 12 -5.48 -5.44 27.29
CA PRO A 12 -6.92 -5.50 27.05
C PRO A 12 -7.72 -4.58 27.98
N LYS A 13 -7.34 -4.53 29.27
CA LYS A 13 -7.96 -3.63 30.24
C LYS A 13 -7.64 -2.17 29.95
N LEU A 14 -6.40 -1.87 29.56
CA LEU A 14 -6.00 -0.52 29.14
C LEU A 14 -6.79 -0.05 27.91
N ALA A 15 -6.93 -0.88 26.89
CA ALA A 15 -7.70 -0.58 25.68
C ALA A 15 -9.18 -0.32 25.99
N THR A 16 -9.75 -1.10 26.91
CA THR A 16 -11.14 -0.90 27.38
C THR A 16 -11.29 0.46 28.06
N HIS A 17 -10.33 0.86 28.91
CA HIS A 17 -10.32 2.18 29.54
C HIS A 17 -10.17 3.32 28.53
N MET A 18 -9.25 3.22 27.57
CA MET A 18 -9.08 4.24 26.52
C MET A 18 -10.33 4.36 25.63
N GLY A 19 -11.06 3.27 25.40
CA GLY A 19 -12.33 3.30 24.67
C GLY A 19 -13.48 3.94 25.45
N MET A 20 -13.50 3.82 26.78
CA MET A 20 -14.52 4.45 27.63
C MET A 20 -14.26 5.93 27.91
N PHE A 21 -12.99 6.34 27.89
CA PHE A 21 -12.57 7.71 28.14
C PHE A 21 -11.63 8.16 27.02
N PRO A 22 -12.17 8.50 25.84
CA PRO A 22 -11.36 8.91 24.69
C PRO A 22 -10.43 10.08 24.99
N GLU A 23 -10.76 10.95 25.94
CA GLU A 23 -9.93 12.08 26.37
C GLU A 23 -8.65 11.64 27.09
N LEU A 24 -8.63 10.43 27.65
CA LEU A 24 -7.46 9.81 28.28
C LEU A 24 -6.59 9.04 27.27
N ALA A 25 -7.06 8.87 26.04
CA ALA A 25 -6.35 8.12 25.02
C ALA A 25 -5.24 8.98 24.40
N VAL A 26 -3.98 8.73 24.80
CA VAL A 26 -2.80 9.36 24.20
C VAL A 26 -2.10 8.37 23.29
N PHE A 27 -2.13 8.63 21.99
CA PHE A 27 -1.39 7.86 20.98
C PHE A 27 -0.22 8.67 20.45
N LYS A 28 0.99 8.10 20.49
CA LYS A 28 2.17 8.73 19.90
C LYS A 28 2.06 8.72 18.38
N GLN A 29 2.19 9.90 17.77
CA GLN A 29 2.34 9.98 16.31
C GLN A 29 3.77 9.61 15.94
N PHE A 30 3.94 8.51 15.21
CA PHE A 30 5.25 8.07 14.69
C PHE A 30 5.56 8.79 13.37
N GLY A 31 5.67 10.12 13.42
CA GLY A 31 5.77 10.97 12.23
C GLY A 31 7.00 10.68 11.37
N ASP A 32 8.16 10.50 12.00
CA ASP A 32 9.43 10.15 11.34
C ASP A 32 9.36 8.78 10.64
N ILE A 33 8.83 7.77 11.34
CA ILE A 33 8.70 6.41 10.81
C ILE A 33 7.67 6.39 9.66
N SER A 34 6.57 7.12 9.81
CA SER A 34 5.51 7.20 8.79
C SER A 34 6.01 7.90 7.52
N ALA A 35 6.74 9.00 7.66
CA ALA A 35 7.37 9.70 6.54
C ALA A 35 8.40 8.81 5.84
N ARG A 36 9.23 8.08 6.59
CA ARG A 36 10.19 7.14 6.02
C ARG A 36 9.52 6.00 5.25
N ASN A 37 8.42 5.46 5.77
CA ASN A 37 7.63 4.44 5.07
C ASN A 37 7.07 4.99 3.74
N LEU A 38 6.59 6.24 3.72
CA LEU A 38 6.12 6.88 2.48
C LEU A 38 7.24 7.01 1.44
N LEU A 39 8.44 7.44 1.86
CA LEU A 39 9.59 7.58 0.96
C LEU A 39 10.01 6.23 0.37
N TYR A 40 9.95 5.15 1.16
CA TYR A 40 10.25 3.80 0.66
C TYR A 40 9.21 3.33 -0.36
N LEU A 41 7.92 3.53 -0.07
CA LEU A 41 6.86 3.21 -1.04
C LEU A 41 7.02 3.99 -2.35
N GLN A 42 7.44 5.26 -2.29
CA GLN A 42 7.74 6.05 -3.50
C GLN A 42 8.91 5.46 -4.29
N ALA A 43 10.00 5.09 -3.61
CA ALA A 43 11.15 4.47 -4.26
C ALA A 43 10.79 3.13 -4.93
N GLU A 44 10.04 2.27 -4.24
CA GLU A 44 9.54 1.01 -4.79
C GLU A 44 8.65 1.22 -6.03
N LEU A 45 7.75 2.21 -5.99
CA LEU A 45 6.90 2.55 -7.13
C LEU A 45 7.72 3.01 -8.34
N ILE A 46 8.76 3.82 -8.14
CA ILE A 46 9.65 4.28 -9.22
C ILE A 46 10.38 3.09 -9.83
N MET A 47 10.90 2.18 -9.01
CA MET A 47 11.60 0.98 -9.48
C MET A 47 10.66 0.06 -10.28
N LEU A 48 9.48 -0.25 -9.75
CA LEU A 48 8.49 -1.08 -10.43
C LEU A 48 8.03 -0.47 -11.76
N HIS A 49 7.85 0.85 -11.79
CA HIS A 49 7.49 1.55 -13.02
C HIS A 49 8.59 1.45 -14.09
N LYS A 50 9.86 1.60 -13.69
CA LYS A 50 10.99 1.44 -14.59
C LYS A 50 11.09 0.02 -15.14
N GLU A 51 10.96 -0.99 -14.28
CA GLU A 51 10.98 -2.40 -14.69
C GLU A 51 9.83 -2.75 -15.64
N LEU A 52 8.64 -2.18 -15.41
CA LEU A 52 7.49 -2.35 -16.30
C LEU A 52 7.77 -1.77 -17.69
N LEU A 53 8.31 -0.55 -17.73
CA LEU A 53 8.67 0.10 -18.99
C LEU A 53 9.72 -0.69 -19.77
N GLU A 54 10.69 -1.29 -19.07
CA GLU A 54 11.70 -2.16 -19.71
C GLU A 54 11.07 -3.45 -20.27
N ALA A 55 10.14 -4.07 -19.54
CA ALA A 55 9.40 -5.24 -20.02
C ALA A 55 8.54 -4.92 -21.25
N GLU A 56 7.81 -3.80 -21.22
CA GLU A 56 6.99 -3.32 -22.34
C GLU A 56 7.81 -3.06 -23.60
N ASN A 57 8.97 -2.40 -23.45
CA ASN A 57 9.87 -2.15 -24.56
C ASN A 57 10.46 -3.45 -25.14
N PHE A 58 10.77 -4.42 -24.28
CA PHE A 58 11.28 -5.72 -24.71
C PHE A 58 10.22 -6.48 -25.53
N ASP A 59 8.99 -6.55 -25.03
CA ASP A 59 7.90 -7.26 -25.73
C ASP A 59 7.54 -6.59 -27.07
N ASP A 60 7.51 -5.25 -27.13
CA ASP A 60 7.23 -4.49 -28.36
C ASP A 60 8.35 -4.67 -29.41
N LYS A 61 9.63 -4.54 -29.01
CA LYS A 61 10.76 -4.55 -29.96
C LYS A 61 11.25 -5.93 -30.34
N ILE A 62 11.31 -6.86 -29.39
CA ILE A 62 11.96 -8.17 -29.60
C ILE A 62 10.96 -9.22 -30.04
N LYS A 63 9.77 -9.23 -29.43
CA LYS A 63 8.75 -10.24 -29.75
C LYS A 63 7.69 -9.75 -30.72
N GLY A 64 7.65 -8.44 -31.01
CA GLY A 64 6.58 -7.84 -31.80
C GLY A 64 5.20 -8.02 -31.16
N LEU A 65 5.16 -8.25 -29.84
CA LEU A 65 3.93 -8.46 -29.09
C LEU A 65 3.42 -7.09 -28.64
N PHE A 66 2.33 -6.64 -29.24
CA PHE A 66 1.74 -5.33 -28.96
C PHE A 66 0.90 -5.31 -27.67
N TYR A 67 1.39 -5.95 -26.60
CA TYR A 67 0.71 -5.99 -25.30
C TYR A 67 0.54 -4.60 -24.68
N SER A 68 1.46 -3.67 -24.98
CA SER A 68 1.35 -2.26 -24.60
C SER A 68 0.18 -1.52 -25.28
N LYS A 69 -0.32 -2.03 -26.42
CA LYS A 69 -1.42 -1.43 -27.21
C LYS A 69 -2.73 -2.22 -27.11
N ASN A 70 -2.68 -3.46 -26.63
CA ASN A 70 -3.85 -4.33 -26.50
C ASN A 70 -3.91 -5.01 -25.13
N PHE A 71 -4.69 -4.41 -24.22
CA PHE A 71 -4.93 -4.95 -22.87
C PHE A 71 -5.54 -6.36 -22.89
N SER A 72 -6.37 -6.68 -23.90
CA SER A 72 -6.98 -8.01 -24.03
C SER A 72 -5.93 -9.09 -24.35
N GLU A 73 -4.88 -8.76 -25.12
CA GLU A 73 -3.78 -9.68 -25.40
C GLU A 73 -2.86 -9.88 -24.19
N LEU A 74 -2.61 -8.82 -23.42
CA LEU A 74 -1.88 -8.91 -22.15
C LEU A 74 -2.63 -9.77 -21.11
N LEU A 75 -3.96 -9.66 -21.07
CA LEU A 75 -4.77 -10.51 -20.20
C LEU A 75 -4.75 -11.97 -20.68
N ARG A 76 -4.76 -12.19 -22.01
CA ARG A 76 -4.71 -13.54 -22.59
C ARG A 76 -3.34 -14.20 -22.38
N SER A 77 -2.23 -13.47 -22.46
CA SER A 77 -0.89 -14.03 -22.18
C SER A 77 -0.80 -14.54 -20.73
N HIS A 78 -1.38 -13.80 -19.79
CA HIS A 78 -1.52 -14.24 -18.41
C HIS A 78 -2.29 -15.56 -18.29
N GLU A 79 -3.45 -15.69 -18.93
CA GLU A 79 -4.30 -16.89 -18.89
C GLU A 79 -3.58 -18.12 -19.49
N LEU A 80 -2.79 -17.90 -20.54
CA LEU A 80 -2.01 -18.94 -21.23
C LEU A 80 -0.71 -19.31 -20.49
N LYS A 81 -0.39 -18.63 -19.37
CA LYS A 81 0.87 -18.75 -18.62
C LYS A 81 2.14 -18.53 -19.45
N ASP A 82 2.00 -17.91 -20.62
CA ASP A 82 3.12 -17.48 -21.44
C ASP A 82 3.57 -16.10 -20.96
N ASP A 83 4.88 -15.84 -20.97
CA ASP A 83 5.58 -14.70 -20.34
C ASP A 83 4.71 -13.73 -19.51
N ARG A 84 4.67 -13.95 -18.19
CA ARG A 84 3.84 -13.18 -17.25
C ARG A 84 4.54 -11.96 -16.66
N LYS A 85 5.75 -11.64 -17.09
CA LYS A 85 6.58 -10.60 -16.44
C LYS A 85 5.88 -9.24 -16.40
N GLN A 86 5.33 -8.79 -17.52
CA GLN A 86 4.63 -7.50 -17.60
C GLN A 86 3.39 -7.48 -16.68
N TRP A 87 2.60 -8.56 -16.70
CA TRP A 87 1.39 -8.66 -15.88
C TRP A 87 1.71 -8.70 -14.37
N ASP A 88 2.72 -9.47 -13.97
CA ASP A 88 3.14 -9.57 -12.57
C ASP A 88 3.65 -8.22 -12.05
N LEU A 89 4.38 -7.46 -12.88
CA LEU A 89 4.82 -6.09 -12.55
C LEU A 89 3.62 -5.14 -12.38
N ILE A 90 2.61 -5.23 -13.25
CA ILE A 90 1.38 -4.42 -13.14
C ILE A 90 0.63 -4.74 -11.84
N LEU A 91 0.50 -6.02 -11.47
CA LEU A 91 -0.16 -6.41 -10.23
C LEU A 91 0.58 -5.88 -9.00
N ARG A 92 1.91 -6.02 -8.95
CA ARG A 92 2.74 -5.46 -7.88
C ARG A 92 2.62 -3.94 -7.79
N LEU A 93 2.65 -3.25 -8.93
CA LEU A 93 2.49 -1.79 -8.98
C LEU A 93 1.13 -1.35 -8.42
N ARG A 94 0.04 -2.05 -8.78
CA ARG A 94 -1.31 -1.77 -8.26
C ARG A 94 -1.41 -1.97 -6.75
N GLU A 95 -0.81 -3.05 -6.24
CA GLU A 95 -0.77 -3.31 -4.80
C GLU A 95 0.00 -2.21 -4.06
N LYS A 96 1.18 -1.83 -4.57
CA LYS A 96 1.99 -0.76 -3.97
C LYS A 96 1.33 0.60 -4.04
N LEU A 97 0.63 0.93 -5.13
CA LEU A 97 -0.15 2.17 -5.23
C LEU A 97 -1.28 2.21 -4.18
N LYS A 98 -1.93 1.07 -3.92
CA LYS A 98 -2.95 0.96 -2.87
C LYS A 98 -2.36 1.15 -1.48
N GLU A 99 -1.21 0.55 -1.19
CA GLU A 99 -0.49 0.75 0.07
C GLU A 99 -0.06 2.21 0.26
N TYR A 100 0.54 2.81 -0.77
CA TYR A 100 0.94 4.21 -0.78
C TYR A 100 -0.24 5.15 -0.50
N GLY A 101 -1.37 4.94 -1.18
CA GLY A 101 -2.58 5.73 -0.97
C GLY A 101 -3.11 5.64 0.47
N LYS A 102 -3.10 4.45 1.08
CA LYS A 102 -3.50 4.25 2.48
C LYS A 102 -2.54 4.92 3.46
N SER A 103 -1.23 4.75 3.27
CA SER A 103 -0.23 5.38 4.12
C SER A 103 -0.30 6.90 4.02
N LEU A 104 -0.48 7.44 2.81
CA LEU A 104 -0.56 8.89 2.59
C LEU A 104 -1.81 9.49 3.25
N ALA A 105 -2.97 8.85 3.08
CA ALA A 105 -4.20 9.26 3.76
C ALA A 105 -3.99 9.27 5.28
N THR A 106 -3.44 8.19 5.83
CA THR A 106 -3.12 8.07 7.25
C THR A 106 -2.24 9.24 7.69
N THR A 107 -1.08 9.47 7.05
CA THR A 107 -0.17 10.55 7.43
C THR A 107 -0.80 11.95 7.33
N ILE A 108 -1.59 12.23 6.29
CA ILE A 108 -2.28 13.52 6.13
C ILE A 108 -3.32 13.74 7.24
N PHE A 109 -4.14 12.74 7.56
CA PHE A 109 -5.12 12.84 8.63
C PHE A 109 -4.47 13.08 10.00
N HIS A 110 -3.32 12.45 10.27
CA HIS A 110 -2.57 12.69 11.50
C HIS A 110 -1.94 14.08 11.55
N GLY A 111 -1.46 14.61 10.41
CA GLY A 111 -0.85 15.94 10.31
C GLY A 111 -1.84 17.10 10.39
N ARG A 112 -3.10 16.92 9.97
CA ARG A 112 -4.14 17.97 10.00
C ARG A 112 -4.88 18.08 11.33
N SER A 113 -4.74 17.13 12.25
CA SER A 113 -5.39 17.19 13.57
C SER A 113 -4.69 18.16 14.56
N LEU A 114 -3.69 18.92 14.10
CA LEU A 114 -2.85 19.82 14.91
C LEU A 114 -2.91 21.30 14.47
N THR A 115 -3.89 21.69 13.66
CA THR A 115 -4.16 23.09 13.27
C THR A 115 -5.63 23.42 13.45
#